data_AF-A8S0H8-F1
#
_entry.id   AF-A8S0H8-F1
#
_cell.length_a   1.000
_cell.length_b   1.000
_cell.length_c   1.000
_cell.angle_alpha   90.00
_cell.angle_beta   90.00
_cell.angle_gamma   90.00
#
_symmetry.space_group_name_H-M   'P 1'
#
loop_
_entity.id
_entity.type
_entity.pdbx_description
1 polymer ?
#
loop_
_entity_poly.entity_id
_entity_poly.type
_entity_poly.pdbx_seq_one_letter_code
_entity_poly.pdbx_strand_id
1 'polypeptide(L)'
;MRLIDADKVDFNEVFMGISDFAKNIREAAQSLIDNQPDIERWIPVEERTPEKPKENPLYDNKPLEIYLVSVKNTDCVIRAFWNGASFTDGWEKLDVLAWMPLPEPYRPETLRGPGAKAGQDAAEPVFQSAT
;
A
#
# COMPACT_ATOMS: atom_id res chain seq x y z
N MET A 1 2.64 11.06 -2.98
CA MET A 1 3.63 12.15 -3.21
C MET A 1 4.56 11.64 -4.29
N ARG A 2 4.36 11.97 -5.57
CA ARG A 2 5.16 11.35 -6.65
C ARG A 2 6.66 11.66 -6.45
N LEU A 3 7.55 10.75 -6.87
CA LEU A 3 9.00 10.83 -6.62
C LEU A 3 9.63 11.97 -7.42
N ILE A 4 8.89 12.43 -8.43
CA ILE A 4 9.17 13.53 -9.34
C ILE A 4 7.95 14.45 -9.39
N ASP A 5 8.18 15.76 -9.55
CA ASP A 5 7.14 16.77 -9.83
C ASP A 5 6.67 16.62 -11.30
N ALA A 6 6.11 15.46 -11.63
CA ALA A 6 5.71 15.09 -12.98
C ALA A 6 4.62 16.02 -13.56
N ASP A 7 3.84 16.66 -12.69
CA ASP A 7 2.84 17.68 -13.01
C ASP A 7 3.45 18.99 -13.55
N LYS A 8 4.75 19.22 -13.36
CA LYS A 8 5.48 20.39 -13.88
C LYS A 8 6.10 20.17 -15.26
N VAL A 9 5.98 18.97 -15.84
CA VAL A 9 6.56 18.65 -17.14
C VAL A 9 5.58 18.99 -18.26
N ASP A 10 5.92 19.94 -19.14
CA ASP A 10 5.19 20.16 -20.38
C ASP A 10 5.75 19.29 -21.51
N PHE A 11 5.01 18.23 -21.85
CA PHE A 11 5.41 17.31 -22.91
C PHE A 11 5.39 17.91 -24.32
N ASN A 12 4.74 19.05 -24.54
CA ASN A 12 4.80 19.76 -25.82
C ASN A 12 6.15 20.43 -26.03
N GLU A 13 6.81 20.86 -24.96
CA GLU A 13 8.17 21.41 -25.00
C GLU A 13 9.24 20.32 -25.06
N VAL A 14 9.05 19.21 -24.33
CA VAL A 14 10.02 18.11 -24.27
C VAL A 14 10.04 17.30 -25.57
N PHE A 15 8.87 16.92 -26.07
CA PHE A 15 8.74 16.18 -27.32
C PHE A 15 8.14 17.10 -28.36
N MET A 16 8.96 17.91 -29.04
CA MET A 16 8.47 18.85 -30.05
C MET A 16 7.99 18.17 -31.35
N GLY A 17 7.21 18.89 -32.15
CA GLY A 17 6.74 18.46 -33.47
C GLY A 17 5.27 18.01 -33.49
N ILE A 18 4.71 17.92 -34.70
CA ILE A 18 3.29 17.60 -34.92
C ILE A 18 3.06 16.19 -35.49
N SER A 19 4.12 15.39 -35.60
CA SER A 19 4.00 14.04 -36.14
C SER A 19 3.23 13.12 -35.20
N ASP A 20 2.58 12.09 -35.76
CA ASP A 20 1.91 11.06 -34.96
C ASP A 20 2.88 10.35 -34.00
N PHE A 21 4.16 10.23 -34.39
CA PHE A 21 5.20 9.73 -33.52
C PHE A 21 5.37 10.62 -32.27
N ALA A 22 5.51 11.94 -32.44
CA ALA A 22 5.64 12.87 -31.30
C ALA A 22 4.41 12.80 -30.40
N LYS A 23 3.20 12.77 -30.98
CA LYS A 23 1.94 12.64 -30.23
C LYS A 23 1.88 11.35 -29.40
N ASN A 24 2.19 10.20 -30.00
CA ASN A 24 2.15 8.91 -29.32
C ASN A 24 3.11 8.84 -28.13
N ILE A 25 4.29 9.46 -28.23
CA ILE A 25 5.26 9.50 -27.14
C ILE A 25 4.75 10.35 -25.97
N ARG A 26 4.12 11.51 -26.24
CA ARG A 26 3.52 12.34 -25.18
C ARG A 26 2.41 11.59 -24.44
N GLU A 27 1.54 10.91 -25.18
CA GLU A 27 0.45 10.11 -24.60
C GLU A 27 0.97 8.96 -23.76
N ALA A 28 1.99 8.24 -24.25
CA ALA A 28 2.63 7.16 -23.50
C ALA A 28 3.32 7.68 -22.22
N ALA A 29 4.03 8.81 -22.30
CA ALA A 29 4.68 9.42 -21.14
C ALA A 29 3.67 9.88 -20.08
N GLN A 30 2.57 10.50 -20.51
CA GLN A 30 1.47 10.88 -19.61
C GLN A 30 0.85 9.65 -18.93
N SER A 31 0.59 8.60 -19.71
CA SER A 31 0.08 7.33 -19.17
C SER A 31 1.01 6.71 -18.12
N LEU A 32 2.34 6.74 -18.33
CA LEU A 32 3.31 6.24 -17.36
C LEU A 32 3.34 7.04 -16.05
N ILE A 33 3.11 8.36 -16.12
CA ILE A 33 2.99 9.25 -14.95
C ILE A 33 1.68 8.98 -14.20
N ASP A 34 0.58 8.86 -14.93
CA ASP A 34 -0.74 8.62 -14.34
C ASP A 34 -0.82 7.24 -13.68
N ASN A 35 -0.10 6.26 -14.22
CA ASN A 35 0.03 4.92 -13.67
C ASN A 35 1.19 4.77 -12.64
N GLN A 36 1.90 5.84 -12.28
CA GLN A 36 2.81 5.76 -11.14
C GLN A 36 2.02 5.38 -9.90
N PRO A 37 2.49 4.42 -9.08
CA PRO A 37 1.84 4.11 -7.83
C PRO A 37 1.80 5.39 -6.98
N ASP A 38 0.67 5.62 -6.31
CA ASP A 38 0.59 6.65 -5.30
C ASP A 38 1.65 6.34 -4.24
N ILE A 39 2.75 7.08 -4.27
CA ILE A 39 3.80 6.91 -3.27
C ILE A 39 3.15 7.19 -1.93
N GLU A 40 3.31 6.21 -1.05
CA GLU A 40 3.08 6.23 0.39
C GLU A 40 3.33 7.64 0.95
N ARG A 41 2.28 8.48 0.93
CA ARG A 41 2.31 9.83 1.45
C ARG A 41 1.36 9.92 2.62
N TRP A 42 1.70 10.81 3.54
CA TRP A 42 0.78 11.26 4.55
C TRP A 42 -0.38 12.01 3.91
N ILE A 43 -1.59 11.58 4.24
CA ILE A 43 -2.85 12.20 3.84
C ILE A 43 -3.47 12.79 5.11
N PRO A 44 -3.60 14.12 5.21
CA PRO A 44 -4.31 14.74 6.32
C PRO A 44 -5.75 14.24 6.41
N VAL A 45 -6.26 14.01 7.61
CA VAL A 45 -7.67 13.61 7.81
C VAL A 45 -8.63 14.67 7.29
N GLU A 46 -8.22 15.94 7.34
CA GLU A 46 -8.94 17.08 6.77
C GLU A 46 -9.01 17.05 5.23
N GLU A 47 -8.03 16.45 4.55
CA GLU A 47 -8.05 16.25 3.09
C GLU A 47 -9.04 15.15 2.73
N ARG A 48 -8.87 13.96 3.33
CA ARG A 48 -9.78 12.82 3.20
C ARG A 48 -9.52 11.77 4.28
N THR A 49 -10.55 11.00 4.60
CA THR A 49 -10.43 9.75 5.37
C THR A 49 -10.26 8.54 4.46
N PRO A 50 -9.79 7.39 4.97
CA PRO A 50 -9.79 6.17 4.19
C PRO A 50 -11.22 5.77 3.80
N GLU A 51 -11.34 5.00 2.74
CA GLU A 51 -12.62 4.44 2.33
C GLU A 51 -13.17 3.49 3.40
N LYS A 52 -14.47 3.23 3.38
CA LYS A 52 -15.06 2.26 4.29
C LYS A 52 -14.50 0.87 3.96
N PRO A 53 -13.84 0.20 4.92
CA PRO A 53 -13.18 -1.07 4.66
C PRO A 53 -14.22 -2.15 4.34
N LYS A 54 -13.79 -3.12 3.51
CA LYS A 54 -14.57 -4.32 3.21
C LYS A 54 -14.33 -5.37 4.28
N GLU A 55 -15.22 -6.35 4.36
CA GLU A 55 -15.03 -7.51 5.23
C GLU A 55 -13.71 -8.19 4.90
N ASN A 56 -12.89 -8.41 5.93
CA ASN A 56 -11.58 -9.00 5.78
C ASN A 56 -11.48 -10.26 6.66
N PRO A 57 -11.23 -11.45 6.07
CA PRO A 57 -11.09 -12.70 6.82
C PRO A 57 -10.01 -12.66 7.90
N LEU A 58 -8.98 -11.80 7.75
CA LEU A 58 -7.94 -11.61 8.75
C LEU A 58 -8.45 -11.01 10.06
N TYR A 59 -9.60 -10.32 10.02
CA TYR A 59 -10.21 -9.66 11.17
C TYR A 59 -11.59 -10.26 11.47
N ASP A 60 -11.74 -11.58 11.39
CA ASP A 60 -13.01 -12.29 11.61
C ASP A 60 -14.15 -11.79 10.70
N ASN A 61 -13.83 -11.47 9.45
CA ASN A 61 -14.74 -10.86 8.47
C ASN A 61 -15.31 -9.50 8.91
N LYS A 62 -14.67 -8.82 9.87
CA LYS A 62 -15.05 -7.45 10.22
C LYS A 62 -14.56 -6.49 9.15
N PRO A 63 -15.32 -5.41 8.87
CA PRO A 63 -14.88 -4.31 8.02
C PRO A 63 -13.85 -3.48 8.78
N LEU A 64 -12.62 -3.97 8.84
CA LEU A 64 -11.50 -3.35 9.53
C LEU A 64 -10.28 -3.36 8.63
N GLU A 65 -9.54 -2.27 8.67
CA GLU A 65 -8.27 -2.13 7.97
C GLU A 65 -7.28 -1.36 8.83
N ILE A 66 -5.99 -1.62 8.67
CA ILE A 66 -4.92 -0.98 9.45
C ILE A 66 -4.21 0.04 8.58
N TYR A 67 -3.95 1.21 9.16
CA TYR A 67 -3.15 2.27 8.57
C TYR A 67 -2.04 2.70 9.53
N LEU A 68 -0.98 3.31 8.98
CA LEU A 68 -0.09 4.13 9.81
C LEU A 68 -0.74 5.49 10.01
N VAL A 69 -0.69 5.99 11.24
CA VAL A 69 -1.31 7.26 11.63
C VAL A 69 -0.36 8.11 12.44
N SER A 70 -0.48 9.42 12.26
CA SER A 70 0.07 10.44 13.15
C SER A 70 -1.05 10.95 14.04
N VAL A 71 -0.84 10.89 15.36
CA VAL A 71 -1.86 11.22 16.37
C VAL A 71 -1.48 12.52 17.06
N LYS A 72 -2.49 13.34 17.36
CA LYS A 72 -2.30 14.58 18.09
C LYS A 72 -1.61 14.32 19.44
N ASN A 73 -0.73 15.24 19.84
CA ASN A 73 0.03 15.19 21.09
C ASN A 73 1.01 14.00 21.22
N THR A 74 1.34 13.33 20.11
CA THR A 74 2.35 12.26 20.10
C THR A 74 3.25 12.43 18.89
N ASP A 75 4.57 12.38 19.09
CA ASP A 75 5.54 12.50 18.00
C ASP A 75 5.82 11.15 17.29
N CYS A 76 5.19 10.07 17.75
CA CYS A 76 5.35 8.73 17.22
C CYS A 76 4.28 8.41 16.17
N VAL A 77 4.70 7.70 15.13
CA VAL A 77 3.80 7.06 14.17
C VAL A 77 3.36 5.71 14.75
N ILE A 78 2.06 5.44 14.75
CA ILE A 78 1.50 4.18 15.24
C ILE A 78 0.62 3.52 14.19
N ARG A 79 0.31 2.23 14.40
CA ARG A 79 -0.72 1.52 13.63
C ARG A 79 -2.07 1.72 14.31
N ALA A 80 -3.09 2.04 13.52
CA ALA A 80 -4.45 2.18 14.00
C ALA A 80 -5.43 1.46 13.08
N PHE A 81 -6.48 0.91 13.68
CA PHE A 81 -7.61 0.33 12.97
C PHE A 81 -8.56 1.42 12.51
N TRP A 82 -8.97 1.34 11.25
CA TRP A 82 -10.07 2.10 10.68
C TRP A 82 -11.28 1.20 10.54
N ASN A 83 -12.42 1.64 11.07
CA ASN A 83 -13.69 0.92 11.03
C ASN A 83 -14.72 1.55 10.07
N GLY A 84 -14.29 2.49 9.23
CA GLY A 84 -15.17 3.29 8.37
C GLY A 84 -15.74 4.55 9.00
N ALA A 85 -15.47 4.83 10.27
CA ALA A 85 -15.96 6.02 10.97
C ALA A 85 -14.87 6.72 11.81
N SER A 86 -14.00 5.97 12.47
CA SER A 86 -12.93 6.51 13.31
C SER A 86 -11.72 5.61 13.37
N PHE A 87 -10.55 6.20 13.63
CA PHE A 87 -9.35 5.47 13.98
C PHE A 87 -9.36 5.06 15.45
N THR A 88 -8.92 3.83 15.73
CA THR A 88 -8.82 3.27 17.09
C THR A 88 -7.61 2.34 17.20
N ASP A 89 -7.01 2.26 18.39
CA ASP A 89 -5.96 1.29 18.72
C ASP A 89 -6.53 -0.05 19.24
N GLY A 90 -7.85 -0.21 19.22
CA GLY A 90 -8.57 -1.35 19.78
C GLY A 90 -9.10 -1.12 21.20
N TRP A 91 -8.70 -0.02 21.86
CA TRP A 91 -9.17 0.36 23.19
C TRP A 91 -9.90 1.70 23.17
N GLU A 92 -9.28 2.71 22.57
CA GLU A 92 -9.80 4.08 22.53
C GLU A 92 -9.85 4.63 21.11
N LYS A 93 -10.63 5.71 20.95
CA LYS A 93 -10.65 6.48 19.70
C LYS A 93 -9.44 7.40 19.67
N LEU A 94 -8.74 7.42 18.53
CA LEU A 94 -7.55 8.24 18.34
C LEU A 94 -7.88 9.56 17.62
N ASP A 95 -7.25 10.64 18.06
CA ASP A 95 -7.30 11.95 17.40
C ASP A 95 -6.20 12.01 16.32
N VAL A 96 -6.49 11.45 15.15
CA VAL A 96 -5.54 11.30 14.04
C VAL A 96 -5.46 12.58 13.21
N LEU A 97 -4.24 13.08 13.00
CA LEU A 97 -3.95 14.24 12.15
C LEU A 97 -3.79 13.84 10.68
N ALA A 98 -3.05 12.77 10.42
CA ALA A 98 -2.78 12.26 9.08
C ALA A 98 -2.60 10.74 9.09
N TRP A 99 -2.88 10.11 7.95
CA TRP A 99 -2.78 8.67 7.77
C TRP A 99 -2.06 8.30 6.47
N MET A 100 -1.57 7.07 6.39
CA MET A 100 -1.01 6.48 5.17
C MET A 100 -1.31 4.97 5.10
N PRO A 101 -1.47 4.40 3.89
CA PRO A 101 -1.57 2.96 3.72
C PRO A 101 -0.31 2.25 4.24
N LEU A 102 -0.47 1.00 4.68
CA LEU A 102 0.68 0.18 5.06
C LEU A 102 1.52 -0.14 3.82
N PRO A 103 2.86 -0.14 3.95
CA PRO A 103 3.73 -0.66 2.90
C PRO A 103 3.46 -2.14 2.68
N GLU A 104 3.78 -2.63 1.49
CA GLU A 104 3.72 -4.06 1.21
C GLU A 104 4.58 -4.84 2.22
N PRO A 105 4.05 -5.93 2.80
CA PRO A 105 4.81 -6.75 3.74
C PRO A 105 6.10 -7.26 3.10
N TYR A 106 7.22 -7.13 3.82
CA TYR A 106 8.50 -7.66 3.37
C TYR A 106 8.42 -9.16 3.09
N ARG A 107 8.93 -9.59 1.93
CA ARG A 107 9.04 -11.00 1.55
C ARG A 107 10.53 -11.36 1.36
N PRO A 108 11.10 -12.28 2.15
CA PRO A 108 12.49 -12.69 1.98
C PRO A 108 12.70 -13.41 0.64
N GLU A 109 13.87 -13.24 0.03
CA GLU A 109 14.16 -13.67 -1.35
C GLU A 109 14.21 -15.19 -1.56
N THR A 110 14.17 -16.00 -0.51
CA THR A 110 14.27 -17.47 -0.55
C THR A 110 13.11 -18.18 -1.29
N LEU A 111 12.08 -17.45 -1.73
CA LEU A 111 10.93 -17.97 -2.48
C LEU A 111 10.92 -17.59 -3.98
N ARG A 112 11.99 -16.96 -4.50
CA ARG A 112 12.11 -16.62 -5.95
C ARG A 112 12.93 -17.62 -6.78
N GLY A 113 13.31 -18.77 -6.20
CA GLY A 113 13.94 -19.86 -6.94
C GLY A 113 12.91 -20.81 -7.58
N PRO A 114 13.20 -21.42 -8.75
CA PRO A 114 12.34 -22.44 -9.35
C PRO A 114 12.39 -23.72 -8.51
N GLY A 115 11.60 -23.76 -7.44
CA GLY A 115 11.52 -24.89 -6.51
C GLY A 115 10.24 -24.96 -5.68
N ALA A 116 9.29 -24.04 -5.86
CA ALA A 116 8.02 -24.01 -5.12
C ALA A 116 6.95 -25.01 -5.64
N LYS A 117 7.39 -26.19 -6.09
CA LYS A 117 6.55 -27.38 -6.30
C LYS A 117 7.28 -28.62 -5.79
N ALA A 118 7.63 -28.64 -4.51
CA ALA A 118 8.07 -29.85 -3.83
C ALA A 118 7.76 -29.70 -2.33
N GLY A 119 6.48 -29.79 -1.98
CA GLY A 119 6.04 -29.69 -0.60
C GLY A 119 4.60 -30.11 -0.39
N GLN A 120 4.04 -30.96 -1.25
CA GLN A 120 2.72 -31.55 -1.06
C GLN A 120 2.74 -33.06 -0.77
N ASP A 121 3.90 -33.71 -0.71
CA ASP A 121 4.01 -35.16 -0.41
C ASP A 121 5.10 -35.51 0.64
N ALA A 122 5.37 -34.63 1.60
CA ALA A 122 6.18 -35.01 2.75
C ALA A 122 5.26 -35.57 3.84
N ALA A 123 5.12 -36.91 3.89
CA ALA A 123 4.42 -37.61 4.95
C ALA A 123 4.94 -37.20 6.33
N GLU A 124 4.02 -37.02 7.30
CA GLU A 124 4.37 -36.68 8.69
C GLU A 124 5.38 -37.69 9.26
N PRO A 125 6.47 -37.23 9.92
CA PRO A 125 7.41 -38.14 10.54
C PRO A 125 6.79 -38.78 11.78
N VAL A 126 6.71 -40.12 11.78
CA VAL A 126 6.30 -40.92 12.94
C VAL A 126 7.41 -40.85 13.99
N PHE A 127 7.11 -40.25 15.15
CA PHE A 127 7.99 -40.29 16.31
C PHE A 127 7.85 -41.65 17.03
N GLN A 128 8.92 -42.45 17.05
CA GLN A 128 9.00 -43.60 17.94
C GLN A 128 9.38 -43.13 19.35
N SER A 129 8.55 -43.50 20.32
CA SER A 129 8.84 -43.28 21.74
C SER A 129 9.92 -44.25 22.20
N ALA A 130 10.99 -43.74 22.79
CA ALA A 130 12.02 -44.55 23.43
C ALA A 130 11.50 -45.11 24.77
N THR A 131 11.85 -46.38 25.02
CA THR A 131 11.51 -47.19 26.21
C THR A 131 12.15 -46.66 27.49
#